data_AF-A0A9X2F7F4-F1
#
_entry.id   AF-A0A9X2F7F4-F1
#
_cell.length_a   1.000
_cell.length_b   1.000
_cell.length_c   1.000
_cell.angle_alpha   90.00
_cell.angle_beta   90.00
_cell.angle_gamma   90.00
#
_symmetry.space_group_name_H-M   'P 1'
#
loop_
_entity.id
_entity.type
_entity.pdbx_description
1 polymer ?
#
loop_
_entity_poly.entity_id
_entity_poly.type
_entity_poly.pdbx_seq_one_letter_code
_entity_poly.pdbx_strand_id
1 'polypeptide(L)'
;MDDCPRFTTEQVLRGIQAYVDKQFGHEFPLDPDASVSVYYETVQKEMGCSLEFLTEIGHYFGLRWDHRRWQVWLRLPREKRGEKISSAQGRQLWQEWLTETSQPLTIRKLAEFIARHAHGAPMNPTTVFGVPCAPAGAFRGLCQLPEVRGRRIAPSTKLRDVLRGGRLRAFWSRSTWASGIELPLLSPTKAETWLGRSYGAALFAGLALATMTGGMILGDWNLSALCPAFIAAIALPSVLFCFTAAALDCVRDPLPDGVRTFGDLARLIANAQTGA
;
A
#
# COMPACT_ATOMS: atom_id res chain seq x y z
N MET A 1 4.03 13.26 -31.21
CA MET A 1 3.71 13.38 -29.78
C MET A 1 3.75 11.97 -29.26
N ASP A 2 4.80 11.60 -28.54
CA ASP A 2 4.96 10.25 -28.01
C ASP A 2 3.79 9.94 -27.08
N ASP A 3 3.01 8.92 -27.41
CA ASP A 3 2.00 8.36 -26.52
C ASP A 3 2.72 7.87 -25.27
N CYS A 4 2.73 8.74 -24.24
CA CYS A 4 3.22 8.38 -22.94
C CYS A 4 2.42 7.16 -22.50
N PRO A 5 3.08 6.01 -22.33
CA PRO A 5 2.40 4.76 -22.10
C PRO A 5 1.59 4.82 -20.81
N ARG A 6 0.37 4.28 -20.88
CA ARG A 6 -0.65 4.37 -19.83
C ARG A 6 -0.92 3.01 -19.22
N PHE A 7 -1.35 3.00 -17.97
CA PHE A 7 -1.84 1.79 -17.34
C PHE A 7 -3.17 1.37 -17.98
N THR A 8 -3.45 0.08 -18.01
CA THR A 8 -4.79 -0.42 -18.34
C THR A 8 -5.73 -0.24 -17.14
N THR A 9 -7.03 -0.22 -17.37
CA THR A 9 -8.03 -0.17 -16.29
C THR A 9 -7.84 -1.32 -15.30
N GLU A 10 -7.53 -2.52 -15.79
CA GLU A 10 -7.29 -3.69 -14.94
C GLU A 10 -6.05 -3.55 -14.05
N GLN A 11 -4.95 -3.02 -14.58
CA GLN A 11 -3.76 -2.73 -13.78
C GLN A 11 -4.06 -1.73 -12.67
N VAL A 12 -4.88 -0.73 -12.96
CA VAL A 12 -5.31 0.25 -11.95
C VAL A 12 -6.22 -0.39 -10.92
N LEU A 13 -7.19 -1.23 -11.30
CA LEU A 13 -8.05 -1.95 -10.35
C LEU A 13 -7.21 -2.80 -9.39
N ARG A 14 -6.25 -3.56 -9.90
CA ARG A 14 -5.29 -4.33 -9.07
C ARG A 14 -4.45 -3.42 -8.18
N GLY A 15 -4.07 -2.24 -8.67
CA GLY A 15 -3.36 -1.25 -7.88
C GLY A 15 -4.20 -0.64 -6.75
N ILE A 16 -5.51 -0.45 -6.96
CA ILE A 16 -6.46 0.02 -5.94
C ILE A 16 -6.61 -1.06 -4.86
N GLN A 17 -6.81 -2.33 -5.25
CA GLN A 17 -6.84 -3.45 -4.31
C GLN A 17 -5.54 -3.51 -3.49
N ALA A 18 -4.38 -3.47 -4.15
CA ALA A 18 -3.09 -3.51 -3.49
C ALA A 18 -2.85 -2.30 -2.55
N TYR A 19 -3.40 -1.13 -2.88
CA TYR A 19 -3.39 0.03 -1.98
C TYR A 19 -4.20 -0.24 -0.72
N VAL A 20 -5.42 -0.76 -0.88
CA VAL A 20 -6.32 -1.08 0.23
C VAL A 20 -5.74 -2.16 1.13
N ASP A 21 -5.30 -3.28 0.57
CA ASP A 21 -4.71 -4.37 1.35
C ASP A 21 -3.51 -3.89 2.18
N LYS A 22 -2.70 -3.00 1.60
CA LYS A 22 -1.54 -2.43 2.27
C LYS A 22 -1.91 -1.50 3.43
N GLN A 23 -2.95 -0.68 3.26
CA GLN A 23 -3.32 0.33 4.27
C GLN A 23 -4.19 -0.25 5.39
N PHE A 24 -5.05 -1.21 5.06
CA PHE A 24 -6.10 -1.70 5.96
C PHE A 24 -5.90 -3.15 6.41
N GLY A 25 -4.93 -3.88 5.84
CA GLY A 25 -4.45 -5.17 6.36
C GLY A 25 -5.42 -6.35 6.21
N HIS A 26 -6.58 -6.15 5.58
CA HIS A 26 -7.58 -7.19 5.32
C HIS A 26 -7.89 -7.26 3.82
N GLU A 27 -8.11 -8.47 3.31
CA GLU A 27 -8.60 -8.68 1.94
C GLU A 27 -10.04 -8.19 1.85
N PHE A 28 -10.20 -6.94 1.40
CA PHE A 28 -11.50 -6.39 1.06
C PHE A 28 -11.71 -6.60 -0.44
N PRO A 29 -12.59 -7.54 -0.86
CA PRO A 29 -12.80 -7.79 -2.27
C PRO A 29 -13.26 -6.50 -2.96
N LEU A 30 -12.48 -6.04 -3.94
CA LEU A 30 -12.81 -4.90 -4.77
C LEU A 30 -13.92 -5.29 -5.75
N ASP A 31 -15.11 -4.72 -5.56
CA ASP A 31 -16.15 -4.72 -6.58
C ASP A 31 -15.95 -3.48 -7.49
N PRO A 32 -15.62 -3.67 -8.78
CA PRO A 32 -15.43 -2.55 -9.71
C PRO A 32 -16.68 -1.68 -9.89
N ASP A 33 -17.87 -2.26 -9.68
CA ASP A 33 -19.14 -1.57 -9.92
C ASP A 33 -19.71 -0.92 -8.65
N ALA A 34 -19.09 -1.19 -7.49
CA ALA A 34 -19.41 -0.49 -6.26
C ALA A 34 -19.07 1.01 -6.36
N SER A 35 -19.89 1.82 -5.67
CA SER A 35 -19.59 3.24 -5.46
C SER A 35 -18.31 3.39 -4.65
N VAL A 36 -17.49 4.38 -5.00
CA VAL A 36 -16.30 4.80 -4.24
C VAL A 36 -16.67 5.11 -2.78
N SER A 37 -17.85 5.69 -2.52
CA SER A 37 -18.31 5.95 -1.15
C SER A 37 -18.57 4.68 -0.36
N VAL A 38 -19.30 3.72 -0.95
CA VAL A 38 -19.64 2.44 -0.31
C VAL A 38 -18.39 1.62 -0.06
N TYR A 39 -17.49 1.56 -1.06
CA TYR A 39 -16.22 0.86 -0.92
C TYR A 39 -15.35 1.50 0.17
N TYR A 40 -15.26 2.84 0.19
CA TYR A 40 -14.52 3.57 1.23
C TYR A 40 -15.08 3.33 2.63
N GLU A 41 -16.41 3.41 2.82
CA GLU A 41 -17.06 3.16 4.12
C GLU A 41 -16.86 1.72 4.61
N THR A 42 -16.80 0.77 3.68
CA THR A 42 -16.53 -0.65 3.99
C THR A 42 -15.10 -0.85 4.48
N VAL A 43 -14.15 -0.18 3.84
CA VAL A 43 -12.72 -0.32 4.10
C VAL A 43 -12.25 0.50 5.30
N GLN A 44 -12.85 1.68 5.54
CA GLN A 44 -12.37 2.65 6.52
C GLN A 44 -13.54 3.15 7.40
N LYS A 45 -13.89 2.36 8.42
CA LYS A 45 -14.97 2.71 9.36
C LYS A 45 -14.68 3.94 10.23
N GLU A 46 -13.41 4.32 10.44
CA GLU A 46 -13.09 5.22 11.56
C GLU A 46 -12.53 6.61 11.23
N MET A 47 -11.88 6.92 10.10
CA MET A 47 -11.40 8.31 9.89
C MET A 47 -11.26 8.69 8.41
N GLY A 48 -12.04 9.68 7.96
CA GLY A 48 -11.79 10.46 6.74
C GLY A 48 -13.03 10.66 5.84
N CYS A 49 -12.82 11.21 4.64
CA CYS A 49 -13.85 11.38 3.61
C CYS A 49 -13.44 10.81 2.24
N SER A 50 -14.40 10.54 1.35
CA SER A 50 -14.11 9.98 0.02
C SER A 50 -13.18 10.86 -0.84
N LEU A 51 -13.13 12.18 -0.60
CA LEU A 51 -12.18 13.08 -1.27
C LEU A 51 -10.72 12.88 -0.82
N GLU A 52 -10.50 12.57 0.45
CA GLU A 52 -9.18 12.24 0.98
C GLU A 52 -8.71 10.92 0.34
N PHE A 53 -9.58 9.91 0.27
CA PHE A 53 -9.31 8.65 -0.41
C PHE A 53 -8.90 8.84 -1.88
N LEU A 54 -9.62 9.67 -2.64
CA LEU A 54 -9.27 10.00 -4.02
C LEU A 54 -7.89 10.66 -4.11
N THR A 55 -7.56 11.54 -3.16
CA THR A 55 -6.27 12.22 -3.11
C THR A 55 -5.14 11.24 -2.79
N GLU A 56 -5.33 10.34 -1.82
CA GLU A 56 -4.35 9.32 -1.44
C GLU A 56 -4.11 8.30 -2.55
N ILE A 57 -5.18 7.77 -3.15
CA ILE A 57 -5.10 6.90 -4.33
C ILE A 57 -4.39 7.63 -5.47
N GLY A 58 -4.76 8.90 -5.72
CA GLY A 58 -4.09 9.72 -6.73
C GLY A 58 -2.58 9.77 -6.51
N HIS A 59 -2.14 10.09 -5.30
CA HIS A 59 -0.73 10.08 -4.93
C HIS A 59 -0.08 8.70 -5.10
N TYR A 60 -0.79 7.62 -4.74
CA TYR A 60 -0.31 6.26 -4.92
C TYR A 60 0.00 5.92 -6.38
N PHE A 61 -0.81 6.42 -7.32
CA PHE A 61 -0.58 6.29 -8.78
C PHE A 61 0.32 7.39 -9.37
N GLY A 62 0.88 8.27 -8.53
CA GLY A 62 1.75 9.37 -8.98
C GLY A 62 1.02 10.54 -9.62
N LEU A 63 -0.31 10.60 -9.50
CA LEU A 63 -1.08 11.78 -9.87
C LEU A 63 -0.76 12.91 -8.89
N ARG A 64 -0.24 14.02 -9.40
CA ARG A 64 -0.07 15.27 -8.64
C ARG A 64 -1.40 16.02 -8.57
N TRP A 65 -2.42 15.37 -8.04
CA TRP A 65 -3.78 15.88 -7.94
C TRP A 65 -4.11 16.16 -6.48
N ASP A 66 -4.27 17.44 -6.17
CA ASP A 66 -4.77 17.91 -4.88
C ASP A 66 -6.30 17.86 -4.83
N HIS A 67 -6.87 18.11 -3.65
CA HIS A 67 -8.31 18.20 -3.44
C HIS A 67 -9.00 19.10 -4.47
N ARG A 68 -8.36 20.22 -4.85
CA ARG A 68 -8.91 21.18 -5.80
C ARG A 68 -9.06 20.59 -7.21
N ARG A 69 -8.08 19.81 -7.69
CA ARG A 69 -8.21 19.14 -9.00
C ARG A 69 -9.31 18.09 -8.99
N TRP A 70 -9.45 17.34 -7.89
CA TRP A 70 -10.56 16.40 -7.71
C TRP A 70 -11.91 17.12 -7.69
N GLN A 71 -12.03 18.25 -6.98
CA GLN A 71 -13.23 19.09 -6.98
C GLN A 71 -13.57 19.60 -8.39
N VAL A 72 -12.59 20.07 -9.16
CA VAL A 72 -12.82 20.53 -10.53
C VAL A 72 -13.33 19.40 -11.42
N TRP A 73 -12.74 18.21 -11.30
CA TRP A 73 -13.16 17.05 -12.09
C TRP A 73 -14.57 16.58 -11.72
N LEU A 74 -14.87 16.53 -10.42
CA LEU A 74 -16.20 16.17 -9.91
C LEU A 74 -17.22 17.30 -10.06
N ARG A 75 -16.80 18.51 -10.42
CA ARG A 75 -17.63 19.73 -10.45
C ARG A 75 -18.21 20.11 -9.09
N LEU A 76 -17.45 19.86 -8.02
CA LEU A 76 -17.79 20.30 -6.66
C LEU A 76 -17.60 21.82 -6.50
N PRO A 77 -18.33 22.46 -5.55
CA PRO A 77 -18.08 23.84 -5.15
C PRO A 77 -16.61 24.10 -4.87
N ARG A 78 -16.06 25.16 -5.46
CA ARG A 78 -14.65 25.51 -5.32
C ARG A 78 -14.43 26.28 -4.04
N GLU A 79 -13.42 25.87 -3.29
CA GLU A 79 -13.00 26.61 -2.11
C GLU A 79 -12.25 27.90 -2.46
N LYS A 80 -12.27 28.83 -1.50
CA LYS A 80 -11.43 30.01 -1.53
C LYS A 80 -9.97 29.60 -1.33
N ARG A 81 -9.06 30.31 -2.01
CA ARG A 81 -7.64 29.96 -2.05
C ARG A 81 -7.02 30.01 -0.64
N GLY A 82 -6.53 28.88 -0.15
CA GLY A 82 -5.78 28.78 1.11
C GLY A 82 -6.55 28.16 2.29
N GLU A 83 -7.83 27.82 2.10
CA GLU A 83 -8.63 27.10 3.09
C GLU A 83 -8.37 25.59 2.97
N LYS A 84 -8.25 24.88 4.11
CA LYS A 84 -8.17 23.42 4.13
C LYS A 84 -9.55 22.87 4.45
N ILE A 85 -10.06 21.97 3.61
CA ILE A 85 -11.30 21.23 3.89
C ILE A 85 -11.12 20.43 5.17
N SER A 86 -12.00 20.59 6.13
CA SER A 86 -12.13 19.61 7.21
C SER A 86 -12.77 18.33 6.67
N SER A 87 -12.45 17.16 7.24
CA SER A 87 -13.05 15.89 6.80
C SER A 87 -14.59 15.86 6.98
N ALA A 88 -15.14 16.71 7.85
CA ALA A 88 -16.60 16.89 7.99
C ALA A 88 -17.19 17.64 6.78
N GLN A 89 -16.58 18.76 6.38
CA GLN A 89 -16.98 19.51 5.17
C GLN A 89 -16.79 18.66 3.90
N GLY A 90 -15.70 17.90 3.81
CA GLY A 90 -15.46 17.00 2.68
C GLY A 90 -16.54 15.91 2.54
N ARG A 91 -17.03 15.38 3.66
CA ARG A 91 -18.17 14.44 3.67
C ARG A 91 -19.46 15.11 3.21
N GLN A 92 -19.75 16.31 3.71
CA GLN A 92 -20.95 17.04 3.32
C GLN A 92 -20.96 17.34 1.81
N LEU A 93 -19.87 17.90 1.27
CA LEU A 93 -19.72 18.20 -0.16
C LEU A 93 -19.90 16.95 -1.03
N TRP A 94 -19.38 15.81 -0.58
CA TRP A 94 -19.54 14.56 -1.31
C TRP A 94 -21.00 14.06 -1.32
N GLN A 95 -21.69 14.15 -0.19
CA GLN A 95 -23.11 13.76 -0.08
C GLN A 95 -24.03 14.68 -0.89
N GLU A 96 -23.79 15.99 -0.85
CA GLU A 96 -24.49 16.97 -1.68
C GLU A 96 -24.31 16.63 -3.17
N TRP A 97 -23.08 16.36 -3.59
CA TRP A 97 -22.77 15.97 -4.97
C TRP A 97 -23.44 14.67 -5.42
N LEU A 98 -23.44 13.64 -4.57
CA LEU A 98 -24.14 12.37 -4.86
C LEU A 98 -25.64 12.61 -5.06
N THR A 99 -26.23 13.49 -4.25
CA THR A 99 -27.65 13.86 -4.32
C THR A 99 -27.95 14.62 -5.62
N GLU A 100 -27.09 15.56 -6.02
CA GLU A 100 -27.28 16.37 -7.23
C GLU A 100 -27.05 15.61 -8.53
N THR A 101 -26.00 14.78 -8.60
CA THR A 101 -25.63 14.10 -9.86
C THR A 101 -26.37 12.79 -10.11
N SER A 102 -27.00 12.19 -9.09
CA SER A 102 -27.76 10.93 -9.16
C SER A 102 -26.98 9.72 -9.69
N GLN A 103 -25.68 9.84 -9.96
CA GLN A 103 -24.82 8.77 -10.46
C GLN A 103 -23.64 8.56 -9.50
N PRO A 104 -23.50 7.37 -8.89
CA PRO A 104 -22.34 7.09 -8.07
C PRO A 104 -21.07 7.09 -8.93
N LEU A 105 -20.00 7.68 -8.39
CA LEU A 105 -18.67 7.43 -8.92
C LEU A 105 -18.29 5.99 -8.57
N THR A 106 -18.24 5.10 -9.56
CA THR A 106 -17.83 3.71 -9.34
C THR A 106 -16.31 3.56 -9.33
N ILE A 107 -15.83 2.50 -8.69
CA ILE A 107 -14.40 2.13 -8.69
C ILE A 107 -13.87 1.95 -10.12
N ARG A 108 -14.67 1.36 -11.02
CA ARG A 108 -14.32 1.22 -12.45
C ARG A 108 -14.10 2.57 -13.13
N LYS A 109 -15.01 3.55 -12.93
CA LYS A 109 -14.86 4.90 -13.49
C LYS A 109 -13.61 5.61 -12.93
N LEU A 110 -13.33 5.43 -11.64
CA LEU A 110 -12.10 5.91 -11.01
C LEU A 110 -10.86 5.26 -11.65
N ALA A 111 -10.89 3.95 -11.87
CA ALA A 111 -9.79 3.23 -12.47
C ALA A 111 -9.52 3.67 -13.92
N GLU A 112 -10.56 3.83 -14.74
CA GLU A 112 -10.46 4.37 -16.10
C GLU A 112 -9.96 5.82 -16.11
N PHE A 113 -10.36 6.60 -15.12
CA PHE A 113 -9.87 7.97 -14.96
C PHE A 113 -8.36 7.97 -14.67
N ILE A 114 -7.91 7.19 -13.69
CA ILE A 114 -6.49 7.08 -13.33
C ILE A 114 -5.69 6.50 -14.50
N ALA A 115 -6.18 5.46 -15.17
CA ALA A 115 -5.53 4.87 -16.35
C ALA A 115 -5.25 5.92 -17.43
N ARG A 116 -6.15 6.88 -17.62
CA ARG A 116 -5.99 7.96 -18.62
C ARG A 116 -5.00 9.05 -18.19
N HIS A 117 -4.79 9.28 -16.90
CA HIS A 117 -4.04 10.44 -16.39
C HIS A 117 -2.73 10.07 -15.70
N ALA A 118 -2.61 8.84 -15.19
CA ALA A 118 -1.41 8.36 -14.56
C ALA A 118 -0.40 8.02 -15.64
N HIS A 119 0.79 8.63 -15.52
CA HIS A 119 1.91 8.24 -16.36
C HIS A 119 2.38 6.87 -15.90
N GLY A 120 2.12 5.87 -16.74
CA GLY A 120 2.46 4.50 -16.46
C GLY A 120 3.95 4.25 -16.66
N ALA A 121 4.44 3.26 -15.94
CA ALA A 121 5.69 2.59 -16.26
C ALA A 121 5.34 1.30 -16.99
N PRO A 122 5.01 1.33 -18.30
CA PRO A 122 4.63 0.11 -18.99
C PRO A 122 5.80 -0.87 -18.92
N MET A 123 5.47 -2.11 -18.66
CA MET A 123 6.42 -3.21 -18.73
C MET A 123 6.34 -3.93 -20.08
N ASN A 124 5.85 -3.22 -21.11
CA ASN A 124 5.69 -3.73 -22.47
C ASN A 124 7.06 -3.96 -23.12
N PRO A 125 7.17 -4.94 -24.03
CA PRO A 125 8.41 -5.18 -24.76
C PRO A 125 8.94 -3.91 -25.45
N THR A 126 10.25 -3.70 -25.34
CA THR A 126 10.94 -2.57 -26.00
C THR A 126 11.90 -3.10 -27.06
N THR A 127 12.09 -2.34 -28.13
CA THR A 127 13.02 -2.71 -29.20
C THR A 127 14.45 -2.43 -28.77
N VAL A 128 15.33 -3.43 -28.87
CA VAL A 128 16.77 -3.35 -28.60
C VAL A 128 17.49 -3.90 -29.83
N PHE A 129 18.33 -3.08 -30.47
CA PHE A 129 19.01 -3.43 -31.74
C PHE A 129 18.07 -3.97 -32.83
N GLY A 130 16.87 -3.40 -32.94
CA GLY A 130 15.88 -3.82 -33.94
C GLY A 130 15.06 -5.06 -33.57
N VAL A 131 15.29 -5.67 -32.41
CA VAL A 131 14.58 -6.87 -31.95
C VAL A 131 13.70 -6.53 -30.73
N PRO A 132 12.43 -6.96 -30.68
CA PRO A 132 11.59 -6.79 -29.50
C PRO A 132 12.14 -7.60 -28.33
N CYS A 133 12.38 -6.92 -27.20
CA CYS A 133 12.94 -7.52 -25.99
C CYS A 133 12.01 -7.24 -24.79
N ALA A 134 11.26 -8.27 -24.38
CA ALA A 134 10.36 -8.20 -23.22
C ALA A 134 11.10 -7.91 -21.90
N PRO A 135 12.21 -8.58 -21.55
CA PRO A 135 12.94 -8.28 -20.32
C PRO A 135 13.49 -6.85 -20.25
N ALA A 136 13.93 -6.28 -21.37
CA ALA A 136 14.39 -4.89 -21.41
C ALA A 136 13.25 -3.90 -21.18
N GLY A 137 12.06 -4.21 -21.71
CA GLY A 137 10.84 -3.45 -21.47
C GLY A 137 10.41 -3.47 -20.00
N ALA A 138 10.34 -4.66 -19.41
CA ALA A 138 10.06 -4.85 -17.99
C ALA A 138 11.07 -4.12 -17.10
N PHE A 139 12.37 -4.25 -17.37
CA PHE A 139 13.41 -3.55 -16.61
C PHE A 139 13.25 -2.02 -16.69
N ARG A 140 12.97 -1.48 -17.87
CA ARG A 140 12.73 -0.04 -18.05
C ARG A 140 11.52 0.43 -17.24
N GLY A 141 10.43 -0.35 -17.21
CA GLY A 141 9.26 -0.07 -16.38
C GLY A 141 9.60 -0.10 -14.88
N LEU A 142 10.33 -1.11 -14.41
CA LEU A 142 10.77 -1.19 -13.02
C LEU A 142 11.57 0.05 -12.60
N CYS A 143 12.48 0.56 -13.44
CA CYS A 143 13.26 1.76 -13.16
C CYS A 143 12.44 3.06 -13.07
N GLN A 144 11.22 3.07 -13.60
CA GLN A 144 10.32 4.23 -13.54
C GLN A 144 9.45 4.24 -12.28
N LEU A 145 9.44 3.14 -11.51
CA LEU A 145 8.71 3.07 -10.25
C LEU A 145 9.30 4.04 -9.21
N PRO A 146 8.44 4.71 -8.42
CA PRO A 146 8.87 5.78 -7.53
C PRO A 146 9.81 5.32 -6.39
N GLU A 147 9.80 4.04 -6.02
CA GLU A 147 10.71 3.47 -5.00
C GLU A 147 12.18 3.51 -5.44
N VAL A 148 12.40 3.49 -6.76
CA VAL A 148 13.72 3.42 -7.38
C VAL A 148 14.04 4.61 -8.28
N ARG A 149 13.06 5.50 -8.49
CA ARG A 149 13.21 6.69 -9.31
C ARG A 149 14.38 7.56 -8.84
N GLY A 150 15.22 7.96 -9.78
CA GLY A 150 16.40 8.79 -9.51
C GLY A 150 17.64 8.01 -9.07
N ARG A 151 17.57 6.67 -8.98
CA ARG A 151 18.73 5.81 -8.69
C ARG A 151 19.32 5.25 -9.97
N ARG A 152 20.65 5.12 -9.99
CA ARG A 152 21.35 4.39 -11.06
C ARG A 152 21.24 2.90 -10.79
N ILE A 153 20.46 2.22 -11.61
CA ILE A 153 20.19 0.78 -11.49
C ILE A 153 20.58 0.13 -12.80
N ALA A 154 21.30 -0.98 -12.71
CA ALA A 154 21.62 -1.87 -13.81
C ALA A 154 20.88 -3.20 -13.64
N PRO A 155 20.72 -4.00 -14.70
CA PRO A 155 20.11 -5.33 -14.58
C PRO A 155 20.82 -6.24 -13.58
N SER A 156 22.13 -6.10 -13.42
CA SER A 156 22.93 -6.86 -12.44
C SER A 156 22.86 -6.31 -11.01
N THR A 157 22.25 -5.14 -10.80
CA THR A 157 22.10 -4.56 -9.47
C THR A 157 21.20 -5.44 -8.61
N LYS A 158 21.64 -5.77 -7.40
CA LYS A 158 20.84 -6.57 -6.47
C LYS A 158 19.70 -5.73 -5.91
N LEU A 159 18.50 -6.33 -5.82
CA LEU A 159 17.32 -5.66 -5.26
C LEU A 159 17.59 -5.17 -3.83
N ARG A 160 18.28 -5.98 -3.00
CA ARG A 160 18.57 -5.68 -1.59
C ARG A 160 19.58 -4.56 -1.33
N ASP A 161 20.40 -4.24 -2.34
CA ASP A 161 21.35 -3.13 -2.25
C ASP A 161 20.62 -1.78 -2.40
N VAL A 162 19.47 -1.80 -3.07
CA VAL A 162 18.68 -0.60 -3.37
C VAL A 162 17.44 -0.51 -2.45
N LEU A 163 16.77 -1.63 -2.20
CA LEU A 163 15.48 -1.70 -1.54
C LEU A 163 15.54 -2.64 -0.34
N ARG A 164 15.09 -2.16 0.83
CA ARG A 164 15.04 -2.94 2.08
C ARG A 164 13.72 -2.70 2.82
N GLY A 165 13.30 -3.70 3.60
CA GLY A 165 12.11 -3.66 4.44
C GLY A 165 10.85 -3.22 3.68
N GLY A 166 10.10 -2.26 4.25
CA GLY A 166 8.86 -1.76 3.67
C GLY A 166 8.98 -1.18 2.25
N ARG A 167 10.14 -0.62 1.88
CA ARG A 167 10.37 -0.13 0.50
C ARG A 167 10.44 -1.25 -0.52
N LEU A 168 11.03 -2.39 -0.16
CA LEU A 168 11.07 -3.55 -1.04
C LEU A 168 9.66 -4.13 -1.25
N ARG A 169 8.86 -4.19 -0.19
CA ARG A 169 7.46 -4.63 -0.29
C ARG A 169 6.60 -3.70 -1.12
N ALA A 170 6.73 -2.38 -0.91
CA ALA A 170 6.03 -1.39 -1.72
C ALA A 170 6.42 -1.52 -3.20
N PHE A 171 7.71 -1.65 -3.49
CA PHE A 171 8.21 -1.87 -4.84
C PHE A 171 7.69 -3.17 -5.45
N TRP A 172 7.68 -4.27 -4.68
CA TRP A 172 7.22 -5.57 -5.15
C TRP A 172 5.72 -5.54 -5.48
N SER A 173 4.90 -5.10 -4.52
CA SER A 173 3.45 -4.90 -4.71
C SER A 173 3.16 -4.02 -5.92
N ARG A 174 3.88 -2.89 -6.06
CA ARG A 174 3.74 -1.99 -7.20
C ARG A 174 4.17 -2.63 -8.52
N SER A 175 5.24 -3.43 -8.50
CA SER A 175 5.69 -4.18 -9.68
C SER A 175 4.65 -5.21 -10.11
N THR A 176 4.00 -5.90 -9.17
CA THR A 176 2.93 -6.88 -9.43
C THR A 176 1.77 -6.23 -10.18
N TRP A 177 1.13 -5.20 -9.63
CA TRP A 177 -0.04 -4.62 -10.31
C TRP A 177 0.32 -3.83 -11.57
N ALA A 178 1.48 -3.16 -11.60
CA ALA A 178 1.90 -2.38 -12.77
C ALA A 178 2.30 -3.25 -13.96
N SER A 179 2.82 -4.46 -13.71
CA SER A 179 3.15 -5.43 -14.76
C SER A 179 1.92 -6.16 -15.29
N GLY A 180 0.82 -6.17 -14.53
CA GLY A 180 -0.39 -6.93 -14.87
C GLY A 180 -0.25 -8.44 -14.65
N ILE A 181 0.78 -8.90 -13.93
CA ILE A 181 0.99 -10.31 -13.60
C ILE A 181 1.00 -10.53 -12.09
N GLU A 182 0.75 -11.75 -11.65
CA GLU A 182 0.94 -12.14 -10.26
C GLU A 182 2.40 -12.55 -10.03
N LEU A 183 3.11 -11.74 -9.25
CA LEU A 183 4.46 -12.08 -8.80
C LEU A 183 4.39 -13.03 -7.61
N PRO A 184 5.39 -13.92 -7.43
CA PRO A 184 5.48 -14.77 -6.25
C PRO A 184 5.41 -13.93 -4.97
N LEU A 185 4.72 -14.45 -3.96
CA LEU A 185 4.60 -13.79 -2.67
C LEU A 185 5.99 -13.65 -2.03
N LEU A 186 6.27 -12.48 -1.48
CA LEU A 186 7.45 -12.28 -0.64
C LEU A 186 7.28 -13.10 0.64
N SER A 187 8.38 -13.67 1.15
CA SER A 187 8.28 -14.37 2.43
C SER A 187 7.87 -13.37 3.53
N PRO A 188 6.94 -13.77 4.41
CA PRO A 188 6.46 -12.89 5.47
C PRO A 188 7.62 -12.57 6.42
N THR A 189 7.64 -11.34 6.93
CA THR A 189 8.66 -10.95 7.91
C THR A 189 8.41 -11.69 9.21
N LYS A 190 9.46 -11.89 10.02
CA LYS A 190 9.29 -12.43 11.36
C LYS A 190 8.40 -11.50 12.20
N ALA A 191 8.47 -10.18 11.99
CA ALA A 191 7.55 -9.25 12.62
C ALA A 191 6.06 -9.52 12.28
N GLU A 192 5.71 -9.86 11.04
CA GLU A 192 4.31 -10.14 10.64
C GLU A 192 3.82 -11.52 11.11
N THR A 193 4.65 -12.55 10.93
CA THR A 193 4.37 -13.89 11.46
C THR A 193 4.32 -13.90 12.98
N TRP A 194 5.08 -13.01 13.63
CA TRP A 194 5.01 -12.82 15.06
C TRP A 194 3.80 -11.97 15.45
N LEU A 195 3.47 -10.82 14.86
CA LEU A 195 2.24 -10.05 15.16
C LEU A 195 0.99 -10.93 15.17
N GLY A 196 0.85 -11.84 14.20
CA GLY A 196 -0.26 -12.81 14.18
C GLY A 196 -0.20 -13.87 15.31
N ARG A 197 0.99 -14.24 15.79
CA ARG A 197 1.21 -15.27 16.82
C ARG A 197 1.40 -14.70 18.24
N SER A 198 1.79 -13.44 18.33
CA SER A 198 2.18 -12.72 19.53
C SER A 198 1.08 -11.87 20.08
N TYR A 199 0.06 -11.51 19.30
CA TYR A 199 -1.21 -11.08 19.89
C TYR A 199 -1.72 -12.13 20.88
N GLY A 200 -1.66 -13.41 20.51
CA GLY A 200 -2.01 -14.52 21.41
C GLY A 200 -1.06 -14.66 22.60
N ALA A 201 0.26 -14.61 22.38
CA ALA A 201 1.24 -14.78 23.45
C ALA A 201 1.36 -13.57 24.40
N ALA A 202 1.18 -12.35 23.89
CA ALA A 202 1.16 -11.12 24.68
C ALA A 202 -0.16 -10.96 25.44
N LEU A 203 -1.30 -11.39 24.86
CA LEU A 203 -2.54 -11.57 25.62
C LEU A 203 -2.35 -12.59 26.73
N PHE A 204 -1.74 -13.74 26.44
CA PHE A 204 -1.55 -14.81 27.43
C PHE A 204 -0.58 -14.40 28.54
N ALA A 205 0.55 -13.78 28.19
CA ALA A 205 1.52 -13.24 29.14
C ALA A 205 0.95 -12.07 29.94
N GLY A 206 0.20 -11.17 29.29
CA GLY A 206 -0.51 -10.08 29.95
C GLY A 206 -1.60 -10.57 30.89
N LEU A 207 -2.33 -11.63 30.53
CA LEU A 207 -3.33 -12.28 31.39
C LEU A 207 -2.67 -13.01 32.57
N ALA A 208 -1.56 -13.71 32.34
CA ALA A 208 -0.80 -14.41 33.38
C ALA A 208 -0.12 -13.43 34.37
N LEU A 209 0.40 -12.30 33.87
CA LEU A 209 0.89 -11.22 34.71
C LEU A 209 -0.25 -10.54 35.46
N ALA A 210 -1.39 -10.29 34.82
CA ALA A 210 -2.58 -9.72 35.46
C ALA A 210 -3.11 -10.60 36.60
N THR A 211 -3.13 -11.93 36.43
CA THR A 211 -3.56 -12.86 37.48
C THR A 211 -2.52 -12.97 38.61
N MET A 212 -1.22 -12.96 38.31
CA MET A 212 -0.17 -12.90 39.35
C MET A 212 -0.21 -11.58 40.14
N THR A 213 -0.34 -10.44 39.46
CA THR A 213 -0.49 -9.15 40.15
C THR A 213 -1.81 -9.07 40.91
N GLY A 214 -2.92 -9.55 40.36
CA GLY A 214 -4.21 -9.62 41.06
C GLY A 214 -4.16 -10.48 42.32
N GLY A 215 -3.40 -11.58 42.29
CA GLY A 215 -3.13 -12.43 43.46
C GLY A 215 -2.24 -11.76 44.51
N MET A 216 -1.29 -10.93 44.11
CA MET A 216 -0.45 -10.14 45.04
C MET A 216 -1.18 -8.90 45.61
N ILE A 217 -2.17 -8.36 44.91
CA ILE A 217 -2.92 -7.13 45.26
C ILE A 217 -4.04 -7.36 46.29
N LEU A 218 -4.42 -8.61 46.57
CA LEU A 218 -5.25 -8.94 47.75
C LEU A 218 -4.53 -8.70 49.10
N GLY A 219 -3.24 -8.30 49.07
CA GLY A 219 -2.38 -8.16 50.26
C GLY A 219 -2.32 -6.78 50.94
N ASP A 220 -2.23 -5.66 50.22
CA ASP A 220 -2.32 -4.29 50.80
C ASP A 220 -2.18 -3.22 49.69
N TRP A 221 -2.94 -2.13 49.76
CA TRP A 221 -3.27 -1.27 48.61
C TRP A 221 -2.49 0.05 48.53
N ASN A 222 -1.87 0.30 47.37
CA ASN A 222 -1.71 1.66 46.84
C ASN A 222 -1.95 1.68 45.32
N LEU A 223 -3.21 1.94 44.93
CA LEU A 223 -3.71 1.77 43.56
C LEU A 223 -3.06 2.70 42.52
N SER A 224 -2.53 3.84 42.96
CA SER A 224 -1.98 4.89 42.08
C SER A 224 -0.62 4.54 41.44
N ALA A 225 0.16 3.65 42.06
CA ALA A 225 1.44 3.18 41.54
C ALA A 225 1.31 1.94 40.61
N LEU A 226 0.12 1.32 40.55
CA LEU A 226 -0.12 0.08 39.83
C LEU A 226 -0.22 0.26 38.31
N CYS A 227 -0.87 1.31 37.84
CA CYS A 227 -1.04 1.59 36.40
C CYS A 227 0.30 1.74 35.64
N PRO A 228 1.26 2.58 36.07
CA PRO A 228 2.49 2.78 35.30
C PRO A 228 3.41 1.55 35.33
N ALA A 229 3.47 0.81 36.44
CA ALA A 229 4.28 -0.40 36.54
C ALA A 229 3.76 -1.52 35.62
N PHE A 230 2.43 -1.69 35.55
CA PHE A 230 1.79 -2.67 34.66
C PHE A 230 2.01 -2.31 33.18
N ILE A 231 1.84 -1.03 32.82
CA ILE A 231 2.11 -0.55 31.46
C ILE A 231 3.59 -0.74 31.11
N ALA A 232 4.51 -0.42 32.01
CA ALA A 232 5.95 -0.58 31.77
C ALA A 232 6.37 -2.06 31.61
N ALA A 233 5.81 -2.97 32.42
CA ALA A 233 6.12 -4.40 32.36
C ALA A 233 5.68 -5.05 31.04
N ILE A 234 4.63 -4.55 30.40
CA ILE A 234 4.15 -5.03 29.10
C ILE A 234 4.83 -4.28 27.95
N ALA A 235 4.95 -2.95 28.06
CA ALA A 235 5.45 -2.11 26.98
C ALA A 235 6.96 -2.30 26.74
N LEU A 236 7.78 -2.38 27.79
CA LEU A 236 9.24 -2.41 27.64
C LEU A 236 9.75 -3.68 26.92
N PRO A 237 9.30 -4.90 27.27
CA PRO A 237 9.68 -6.11 26.54
C PRO A 237 9.13 -6.10 25.11
N SER A 238 7.91 -5.62 24.91
CA SER A 238 7.29 -5.51 23.58
C SER A 238 8.11 -4.60 22.67
N VAL A 239 8.54 -3.44 23.16
CA VAL A 239 9.36 -2.49 22.40
C VAL A 239 10.73 -3.10 22.07
N LEU A 240 11.46 -3.62 23.06
CA LEU A 240 12.78 -4.22 22.85
C LEU A 240 12.74 -5.40 21.86
N PHE A 241 11.69 -6.24 21.91
CA PHE A 241 11.55 -7.38 21.02
C PHE A 241 11.09 -6.99 19.61
N CYS A 242 10.25 -5.95 19.47
CA CYS A 242 9.96 -5.35 18.17
C CYS A 242 11.22 -4.79 17.50
N PHE A 243 12.11 -4.16 18.28
CA PHE A 243 13.40 -3.67 17.78
C PHE A 243 14.33 -4.82 17.34
N THR A 244 14.43 -5.91 18.10
CA THR A 244 15.26 -7.06 17.69
C THR A 244 14.65 -7.83 16.51
N ALA A 245 13.33 -7.97 16.43
CA ALA A 245 12.64 -8.55 15.28
C ALA A 245 12.87 -7.71 14.01
N ALA A 246 12.75 -6.38 14.10
CA ALA A 246 13.05 -5.48 12.99
C ALA A 246 14.52 -5.56 12.55
N ALA A 247 15.45 -5.71 13.50
CA ALA A 247 16.87 -5.92 13.19
C ALA A 247 17.13 -7.27 12.50
N LEU A 248 16.46 -8.35 12.93
CA LEU A 248 16.57 -9.67 12.32
C LEU A 248 15.92 -9.74 10.93
N ASP A 249 14.84 -8.99 10.72
CA ASP A 249 14.19 -8.84 9.41
C ASP A 249 15.09 -8.11 8.39
N CYS A 250 16.10 -7.35 8.85
CA CYS A 250 17.12 -6.80 7.96
C CYS A 250 18.06 -7.89 7.41
N VAL A 251 18.20 -9.02 8.11
CA VAL A 251 19.15 -10.09 7.77
C VAL A 251 18.52 -11.12 6.82
N ARG A 252 17.25 -11.52 7.03
CA ARG A 252 16.59 -12.54 6.21
C ARG A 252 16.31 -12.03 4.78
N ASP A 253 16.46 -12.90 3.79
CA ASP A 253 16.08 -12.58 2.40
C ASP A 253 14.57 -12.74 2.21
N PRO A 254 13.80 -11.66 1.97
CA PRO A 254 12.38 -11.77 1.74
C PRO A 254 12.05 -12.17 0.29
N LEU A 255 13.04 -12.15 -0.62
CA LEU A 255 12.84 -12.40 -2.05
C LEU A 255 12.60 -13.90 -2.32
N PRO A 256 11.78 -14.23 -3.33
CA PRO A 256 11.60 -15.60 -3.77
C PRO A 256 12.90 -16.18 -4.36
N ASP A 257 13.04 -17.50 -4.29
CA ASP A 257 14.20 -18.19 -4.84
C ASP A 257 14.37 -17.87 -6.33
N GLY A 258 15.61 -17.56 -6.72
CA GLY A 258 15.96 -17.21 -8.10
C GLY A 258 15.82 -15.73 -8.48
N VAL A 259 15.24 -14.87 -7.63
CA VAL A 259 15.15 -13.42 -7.88
C VAL A 259 16.08 -12.65 -6.96
N ARG A 260 17.27 -12.27 -7.46
CA ARG A 260 18.25 -11.49 -6.67
C ARG A 260 18.50 -10.10 -7.23
N THR A 261 18.41 -9.97 -8.54
CA THR A 261 18.71 -8.73 -9.26
C THR A 261 17.48 -8.14 -9.95
N PHE A 262 17.57 -6.87 -10.34
CA PHE A 262 16.52 -6.24 -11.16
C PHE A 262 16.34 -6.95 -12.51
N GLY A 263 17.41 -7.53 -13.07
CA GLY A 263 17.36 -8.33 -14.30
C GLY A 263 16.62 -9.65 -14.11
N ASP A 264 16.81 -10.33 -12.97
CA ASP A 264 16.06 -11.56 -12.67
C ASP A 264 14.56 -11.28 -12.54
N LEU A 265 14.20 -10.18 -11.85
CA LEU A 265 12.81 -9.76 -11.74
C LEU A 265 12.22 -9.38 -13.10
N ALA A 266 12.96 -8.65 -13.93
CA ALA A 266 12.52 -8.27 -15.27
C ALA A 266 12.32 -9.49 -16.18
N ARG A 267 13.17 -10.52 -16.08
CA ARG A 267 13.00 -11.79 -16.79
C ARG A 267 11.80 -12.57 -16.29
N LEU A 268 11.58 -12.61 -14.97
CA LEU A 268 10.41 -13.24 -14.38
C LEU A 268 9.13 -12.59 -14.91
N ILE A 269 9.09 -11.25 -14.95
CA ILE A 269 7.96 -10.50 -15.50
C ILE A 269 7.75 -10.82 -16.98
N ALA A 270 8.82 -10.77 -17.77
CA ALA A 270 8.77 -11.05 -19.20
C ALA A 270 8.28 -12.47 -19.50
N ASN A 271 8.80 -13.47 -18.78
CA ASN A 271 8.41 -14.87 -18.97
C ASN A 271 6.93 -15.10 -18.64
N ALA A 272 6.43 -14.49 -17.56
CA ALA A 272 5.02 -14.56 -17.19
C ALA A 272 4.10 -13.85 -18.20
N GLN A 273 4.56 -12.76 -18.82
CA GLN A 273 3.80 -12.07 -19.88
C GLN A 273 3.77 -12.84 -21.21
N THR A 274 4.80 -13.64 -21.52
CA THR A 274 4.85 -14.43 -22.76
C THR A 274 4.23 -15.83 -22.61
N GLY A 275 4.06 -16.30 -21.38
CA GLY A 275 3.48 -17.62 -21.07
C GLY A 275 1.98 -17.58 -20.74
N ALA A 276 1.36 -16.40 -20.70
CA ALA A 276 -0.07 -16.17 -20.54
C ALA A 276 -0.70 -15.85 -21.91
#